data_AF-A0A6C0KFB6-F1
#
_entry.id   AF-A0A6C0KFB6-F1
#
_cell.length_a   1.000
_cell.length_b   1.000
_cell.length_c   1.000
_cell.angle_alpha   90.00
_cell.angle_beta   90.00
_cell.angle_gamma   90.00
#
_symmetry.space_group_name_H-M   'P 1'
#
loop_
_entity.id
_entity.type
_entity.pdbx_description
1 polymer ?
#
loop_
_entity_poly.entity_id
_entity_poly.type
_entity_poly.pdbx_seq_one_letter_code
_entity_poly.pdbx_strand_id
1 'polypeptide(L)'
;MKYPNIILFRYNQYSDIDTFFKVNRNELLCTINPTDDKQELNELFDANYHLLITFGNHFSEYVKDVNDIIAPRMLRRWLHFDRIENVETFNKSVNYCYIDNVIKGNRPTFSIFTTCYNSYQKIERAYNSVKEQTLKDWEWVILDDTPTDDTYNNHFRFLTELFENDKRVRLYKGADNNGSIGSVKNDVVSLCRGKYVIELDHDDEILPKVLEDSVKVFEDSPDIGFIYMDYTNIYEDGSNYKYNDCFSLGYAGYYLQWYKERWVYVASTPNINNITLGHIVSVPNHPRIWRKNTLIEMGNYSEMLPISDDYELLLRTAVNTKMAKIHKLGYVQYMNNGGNNFSLIRNSEINRLCGEHLKPMCFDAYKINEHMKNNDAFDEGGSPNVSIWKKENFVPKHINKIINADVKKQFAIIKTTMFLQNLEHLKNIYSENVYDFLVLDNEMSHEDLCKMLETHKFHRMKCYSIKDASVQELINYFMFIYKSCDDYEIIS
;
A
#
# COMPACT_ATOMS: atom_id res chain seq x y z
N MET A 1 14.03 -8.56 -36.33
CA MET A 1 14.54 -8.64 -34.94
C MET A 1 14.65 -10.11 -34.56
N LYS A 2 15.73 -10.55 -33.91
CA LYS A 2 15.92 -11.91 -33.39
C LYS A 2 15.67 -11.91 -31.88
N TYR A 3 15.01 -12.93 -31.35
CA TYR A 3 14.79 -13.10 -29.90
C TYR A 3 15.86 -14.04 -29.31
N PRO A 4 16.37 -13.77 -28.10
CA PRO A 4 15.99 -12.67 -27.20
C PRO A 4 16.50 -11.30 -27.64
N ASN A 5 15.81 -10.25 -27.21
CA ASN A 5 16.26 -8.87 -27.32
C ASN A 5 16.97 -8.46 -26.02
N ILE A 6 18.18 -7.91 -26.13
CA ILE A 6 19.15 -7.80 -25.04
C ILE A 6 19.64 -6.37 -24.92
N ILE A 7 19.76 -5.88 -23.69
CA ILE A 7 20.50 -4.65 -23.38
C ILE A 7 21.94 -5.05 -23.07
N LEU A 8 22.89 -4.51 -23.83
CA LEU A 8 24.32 -4.65 -23.55
C LEU A 8 24.80 -3.38 -22.86
N PHE A 9 24.85 -3.38 -21.53
CA PHE A 9 25.33 -2.26 -20.74
C PHE A 9 26.83 -2.37 -20.51
N ARG A 10 27.59 -1.41 -21.05
CA ARG A 10 29.06 -1.43 -20.98
C ARG A 10 29.63 -0.02 -20.87
N TYR A 11 30.57 0.18 -19.94
CA TYR A 11 31.27 1.46 -19.82
C TYR A 11 32.07 1.79 -21.09
N ASN A 12 32.28 3.09 -21.36
CA ASN A 12 32.93 3.55 -22.60
C ASN A 12 34.33 2.98 -22.86
N GLN A 13 35.08 2.69 -21.80
CA GLN A 13 36.39 2.03 -21.92
C GLN A 13 36.32 0.61 -22.51
N TYR A 14 35.14 0.00 -22.54
CA TYR A 14 34.88 -1.32 -23.08
C TYR A 14 34.13 -1.30 -24.43
N SER A 15 34.04 -0.13 -25.08
CA SER A 15 33.28 0.06 -26.33
C SER A 15 33.76 -0.77 -27.53
N ASP A 16 34.99 -1.26 -27.50
CA ASP A 16 35.54 -2.12 -28.55
C ASP A 16 34.72 -3.42 -28.76
N ILE A 17 34.02 -3.89 -27.72
CA ILE A 17 33.16 -5.08 -27.82
C ILE A 17 32.01 -4.89 -28.82
N ASP A 18 31.58 -3.66 -29.08
CA ASP A 18 30.52 -3.37 -30.05
C ASP A 18 30.92 -3.85 -31.46
N THR A 19 32.23 -3.83 -31.78
CA THR A 19 32.75 -4.32 -33.06
C THR A 19 32.54 -5.83 -33.21
N PHE A 20 32.74 -6.60 -32.13
CA PHE A 20 32.47 -8.04 -32.13
C PHE A 20 31.01 -8.33 -32.51
N PHE A 21 30.05 -7.63 -31.91
CA PHE A 21 28.62 -7.81 -32.22
C PHE A 21 28.25 -7.33 -33.62
N LYS A 22 28.86 -6.24 -34.10
CA LYS A 22 28.66 -5.74 -35.48
C LYS A 22 29.14 -6.72 -36.53
N VAL A 23 30.35 -7.27 -36.37
CA VAL A 23 30.94 -8.24 -37.32
C VAL A 23 30.16 -9.55 -37.33
N ASN A 24 29.74 -10.04 -36.16
CA ASN A 24 29.04 -11.32 -36.04
C ASN A 24 27.51 -11.21 -36.14
N ARG A 25 26.97 -10.05 -36.61
CA ARG A 25 25.52 -9.75 -36.59
C ARG A 25 24.64 -10.85 -37.21
N ASN A 26 25.11 -11.47 -38.29
CA ASN A 26 24.35 -12.51 -38.99
C ASN A 26 24.32 -13.84 -38.21
N GLU A 27 25.36 -14.12 -37.43
CA GLU A 27 25.54 -15.35 -36.64
C GLU A 27 24.93 -15.25 -35.23
N LEU A 28 24.71 -14.03 -34.72
CA LEU A 28 23.99 -13.82 -33.45
C LEU A 28 22.57 -14.39 -33.53
N LEU A 29 22.16 -15.14 -32.51
CA LEU A 29 20.79 -15.67 -32.37
C LEU A 29 19.90 -14.76 -31.52
N CYS A 30 20.30 -13.50 -31.33
CA CYS A 30 19.63 -12.51 -30.50
C CYS A 30 19.74 -11.12 -31.13
N THR A 31 19.04 -10.15 -30.55
CA THR A 31 19.19 -8.73 -30.86
C THR A 31 19.95 -8.07 -29.72
N ILE A 32 20.99 -7.31 -30.04
CA ILE A 32 21.85 -6.61 -29.07
C ILE A 32 21.62 -5.10 -29.23
N ASN A 33 21.35 -4.42 -28.11
CA ASN A 33 21.25 -2.97 -28.03
C ASN A 33 22.34 -2.48 -27.05
N PRO A 34 23.51 -2.05 -27.57
CA PRO A 34 24.59 -1.51 -26.74
C PRO A 34 24.21 -0.16 -26.14
N THR A 35 24.57 0.04 -24.88
CA THR A 35 24.39 1.30 -24.16
C THR A 35 25.47 1.50 -23.10
N ASP A 36 25.83 2.76 -22.86
CA ASP A 36 26.63 3.21 -21.72
C ASP A 36 25.81 4.06 -20.74
N ASP A 37 24.54 4.32 -21.05
CA ASP A 37 23.61 5.01 -20.17
C ASP A 37 22.88 4.00 -19.29
N LYS A 38 23.13 4.08 -17.99
CA LYS A 38 22.44 3.21 -17.03
C LYS A 38 20.93 3.45 -16.99
N GLN A 39 20.42 4.62 -17.35
CA GLN A 39 18.97 4.88 -17.36
C GLN A 39 18.23 3.98 -18.35
N GLU A 40 18.89 3.57 -19.44
CA GLU A 40 18.31 2.62 -20.41
C GLU A 40 18.11 1.21 -19.83
N LEU A 41 18.68 0.88 -18.67
CA LEU A 41 18.38 -0.37 -17.96
C LEU A 41 16.90 -0.50 -17.55
N ASN A 42 16.20 0.63 -17.43
CA ASN A 42 14.76 0.68 -17.18
C ASN A 42 13.93 0.00 -18.29
N GLU A 43 14.47 -0.12 -19.50
CA GLU A 43 13.84 -0.85 -20.59
C GLU A 43 13.63 -2.35 -20.26
N LEU A 44 14.35 -2.93 -19.28
CA LEU A 44 14.10 -4.31 -18.82
C LEU A 44 12.72 -4.54 -18.20
N PHE A 45 12.01 -3.47 -17.80
CA PHE A 45 10.62 -3.58 -17.36
C PHE A 45 9.63 -3.66 -18.52
N ASP A 46 10.05 -3.27 -19.73
CA ASP A 46 9.29 -3.48 -20.96
C ASP A 46 9.38 -4.96 -21.41
N ALA A 47 8.26 -5.50 -21.87
CA ALA A 47 8.17 -6.91 -22.29
C ALA A 47 9.05 -7.23 -23.53
N ASN A 48 9.50 -6.21 -24.27
CA ASN A 48 10.33 -6.35 -25.45
C ASN A 48 11.82 -6.48 -25.12
N TYR A 49 12.27 -6.25 -23.89
CA TYR A 49 13.65 -6.46 -23.46
C TYR A 49 13.73 -7.58 -22.43
N HIS A 50 14.61 -8.55 -22.70
CA HIS A 50 14.53 -9.86 -22.05
C HIS A 50 15.70 -10.13 -21.13
N LEU A 51 16.91 -9.72 -21.53
CA LEU A 51 18.15 -10.00 -20.82
C LEU A 51 18.99 -8.73 -20.69
N LEU A 52 19.74 -8.67 -19.59
CA LEU A 52 20.82 -7.71 -19.40
C LEU A 52 22.15 -8.44 -19.58
N ILE A 53 23.01 -7.88 -20.41
CA ILE A 53 24.41 -8.28 -20.51
C ILE A 53 25.28 -7.12 -20.08
N THR A 54 26.24 -7.36 -19.20
CA THR A 54 27.34 -6.42 -18.95
C THR A 54 28.66 -6.98 -19.45
N PHE A 55 29.56 -6.08 -19.87
CA PHE A 55 30.88 -6.47 -20.38
C PHE A 55 31.99 -5.61 -19.75
N GLY A 56 32.96 -6.22 -19.09
CA GLY A 56 34.04 -5.52 -18.40
C GLY A 56 34.88 -6.47 -17.55
N ASN A 57 35.96 -5.97 -16.95
CA ASN A 57 36.93 -6.86 -16.27
C ASN A 57 36.34 -7.53 -15.03
N HIS A 58 35.46 -6.83 -14.30
CA HIS A 58 34.87 -7.35 -13.08
C HIS A 58 33.36 -7.09 -13.00
N PHE A 59 32.62 -8.12 -12.59
CA PHE A 59 31.18 -8.04 -12.32
C PHE A 59 30.83 -6.93 -11.31
N SER A 60 31.68 -6.77 -10.30
CA SER A 60 31.50 -5.80 -9.21
C SER A 60 31.44 -4.35 -9.68
N GLU A 61 32.00 -4.03 -10.86
CA GLU A 61 31.93 -2.68 -11.44
C GLU A 61 30.49 -2.26 -11.70
N TYR A 62 29.64 -3.21 -12.09
CA TYR A 62 28.26 -2.97 -12.53
C TYR A 62 27.21 -3.10 -11.41
N VAL A 63 27.55 -3.76 -10.29
CA VAL A 63 26.60 -4.12 -9.22
C VAL A 63 25.79 -2.94 -8.73
N LYS A 64 26.46 -1.80 -8.49
CA LYS A 64 25.78 -0.60 -8.01
C LYS A 64 24.78 -0.06 -9.03
N ASP A 65 25.25 0.25 -10.24
CA ASP A 65 24.41 0.85 -11.28
C ASP A 65 23.24 -0.05 -11.69
N VAL A 66 23.44 -1.37 -11.69
CA VAL A 66 22.39 -2.33 -12.03
C VAL A 66 21.36 -2.46 -10.89
N ASN A 67 21.81 -2.66 -9.64
CA ASN A 67 20.90 -2.83 -8.50
C ASN A 67 20.11 -1.56 -8.16
N ASP A 68 20.63 -0.39 -8.54
CA ASP A 68 19.92 0.89 -8.38
C ASP A 68 18.65 0.97 -9.26
N ILE A 69 18.56 0.17 -10.34
CA ILE A 69 17.51 0.29 -11.36
C ILE A 69 16.66 -0.98 -11.48
N ILE A 70 17.27 -2.16 -11.58
CA ILE A 70 16.56 -3.39 -11.94
C ILE A 70 16.06 -4.12 -10.70
N ALA A 71 14.86 -4.69 -10.77
CA ALA A 71 14.24 -5.38 -9.63
C ALA A 71 14.98 -6.70 -9.29
N PRO A 72 15.03 -7.12 -8.00
CA PRO A 72 15.70 -8.36 -7.59
C PRO A 72 15.28 -9.62 -8.37
N ARG A 73 14.00 -9.73 -8.76
CA ARG A 73 13.51 -10.86 -9.58
C ARG A 73 14.15 -10.95 -10.97
N MET A 74 14.68 -9.85 -11.49
CA MET A 74 15.32 -9.77 -12.81
C MET A 74 16.81 -10.08 -12.76
N LEU A 75 17.44 -10.17 -11.58
CA LEU A 75 18.88 -10.42 -11.46
C LEU A 75 19.31 -11.75 -12.11
N ARG A 76 18.42 -12.74 -12.17
CA ARG A 76 18.68 -14.00 -12.87
C ARG A 76 18.77 -13.87 -14.39
N ARG A 77 18.38 -12.72 -14.96
CA ARG A 77 18.46 -12.39 -16.39
C ARG A 77 19.70 -11.58 -16.74
N TRP A 78 20.56 -11.34 -15.75
CA TRP A 78 21.79 -10.60 -15.91
C TRP A 78 22.95 -11.58 -16.13
N LEU A 79 23.58 -11.47 -17.29
CA LEU A 79 24.84 -12.15 -17.62
C LEU A 79 25.97 -11.14 -17.63
N HIS A 80 27.15 -11.53 -17.14
CA HIS A 80 28.35 -10.72 -17.23
C HIS A 80 29.43 -11.50 -17.96
N PHE A 81 30.13 -10.81 -18.88
CA PHE A 81 31.25 -11.35 -19.62
C PHE A 81 32.47 -10.46 -19.41
N ASP A 82 33.58 -11.06 -18.96
CA ASP A 82 34.91 -10.46 -19.00
C ASP A 82 35.61 -10.71 -20.34
N ARG A 83 35.21 -11.78 -21.03
CA ARG A 83 35.68 -12.15 -22.35
C ARG A 83 34.61 -12.91 -23.13
N ILE A 84 34.54 -12.69 -24.45
CA ILE A 84 33.74 -13.50 -25.37
C ILE A 84 34.69 -14.19 -26.34
N GLU A 85 34.80 -15.52 -26.24
CA GLU A 85 35.74 -16.30 -27.07
C GLU A 85 35.27 -16.40 -28.52
N ASN A 86 33.98 -16.68 -28.72
CA ASN A 86 33.35 -16.81 -30.03
C ASN A 86 31.83 -16.65 -29.92
N VAL A 87 31.17 -16.47 -31.07
CA VAL A 87 29.72 -16.22 -31.16
C VAL A 87 28.88 -17.44 -30.77
N GLU A 88 29.37 -18.66 -30.96
CA GLU A 88 28.65 -19.90 -30.62
C GLU A 88 28.46 -20.03 -29.10
N THR A 89 29.53 -19.89 -28.33
CA THR A 89 29.50 -19.92 -26.86
C THR A 89 28.65 -18.79 -26.29
N PHE A 90 28.72 -17.60 -26.90
CA PHE A 90 27.86 -16.47 -26.55
C PHE A 90 26.38 -16.80 -26.76
N ASN A 91 26.01 -17.24 -27.96
CA ASN A 91 24.63 -17.63 -28.31
C ASN A 91 24.08 -18.71 -27.38
N LYS A 92 24.89 -19.71 -27.04
CA LYS A 92 24.51 -20.78 -26.12
C LYS A 92 24.18 -20.25 -24.72
N SER A 93 25.02 -19.36 -24.20
CA SER A 93 24.85 -18.76 -22.87
C SER A 93 23.59 -17.89 -22.80
N VAL A 94 23.38 -17.06 -23.82
CA VAL A 94 22.20 -16.22 -23.99
C VAL A 94 20.92 -17.05 -24.07
N ASN A 95 20.89 -18.05 -24.95
CA ASN A 95 19.70 -18.87 -25.15
C ASN A 95 19.34 -19.69 -23.90
N TYR A 96 20.35 -20.23 -23.20
CA TYR A 96 20.12 -20.93 -21.94
C TYR A 96 19.49 -20.01 -20.89
N CYS A 97 20.06 -18.82 -20.69
CA CYS A 97 19.53 -17.84 -19.75
C CYS A 97 18.11 -17.39 -20.11
N TYR A 98 17.84 -17.14 -21.40
CA TYR A 98 16.50 -16.76 -21.87
C TYR A 98 15.45 -17.84 -21.56
N ILE A 99 15.73 -19.09 -21.92
CA ILE A 99 14.80 -20.21 -21.72
C ILE A 99 14.52 -20.45 -20.23
N ASP A 100 15.54 -20.38 -19.39
CA ASP A 100 15.39 -20.73 -17.97
C ASP A 100 14.89 -19.57 -17.11
N ASN A 101 15.26 -18.32 -17.41
CA ASN A 101 15.00 -17.16 -16.54
C ASN A 101 14.01 -16.13 -17.07
N VAL A 102 13.64 -16.20 -18.36
CA VAL A 102 12.66 -15.26 -18.95
C VAL A 102 11.34 -15.95 -19.24
N ILE A 103 11.37 -17.13 -19.84
CA ILE A 103 10.15 -17.89 -20.18
C ILE A 103 9.44 -18.39 -18.91
N LYS A 104 10.20 -18.72 -17.85
CA LYS A 104 9.65 -19.14 -16.56
C LYS A 104 9.51 -17.95 -15.60
N GLY A 105 8.26 -17.56 -15.31
CA GLY A 105 7.91 -16.68 -14.19
C GLY A 105 8.49 -15.26 -14.27
N ASN A 106 7.73 -14.32 -14.87
CA ASN A 106 8.11 -12.91 -15.00
C ASN A 106 7.09 -11.95 -14.36
N ARG A 107 6.43 -12.39 -13.27
CA ARG A 107 5.43 -11.56 -12.60
C ARG A 107 6.11 -10.64 -11.59
N PRO A 108 5.74 -9.35 -11.52
CA PRO A 108 6.18 -8.51 -10.42
C PRO A 108 5.63 -9.03 -9.09
N THR A 109 6.26 -8.66 -7.99
CA THR A 109 5.75 -9.01 -6.66
C THR A 109 4.41 -8.32 -6.42
N PHE A 110 4.33 -7.02 -6.73
CA PHE A 110 3.10 -6.24 -6.64
C PHE A 110 2.60 -5.72 -7.99
N SER A 111 1.28 -5.68 -8.16
CA SER A 111 0.63 -4.69 -9.00
C SER A 111 -0.06 -3.68 -8.12
N ILE A 112 0.32 -2.42 -8.24
CA ILE A 112 -0.49 -1.31 -7.77
C ILE A 112 -1.50 -1.05 -8.87
N PHE A 113 -2.78 -0.89 -8.53
CA PHE A 113 -3.80 -0.56 -9.52
C PHE A 113 -4.53 0.71 -9.16
N THR A 114 -4.84 1.50 -10.19
CA THR A 114 -5.51 2.79 -10.08
C THR A 114 -6.51 2.93 -11.21
N THR A 115 -7.73 3.34 -10.86
CA THR A 115 -8.73 3.79 -11.83
C THR A 115 -8.72 5.31 -11.83
N CYS A 116 -8.62 5.94 -13.00
CA CYS A 116 -8.54 7.39 -13.14
C CYS A 116 -9.73 7.95 -13.91
N TYR A 117 -10.15 9.14 -13.50
CA TYR A 117 -11.10 9.97 -14.22
C TYR A 117 -10.69 11.43 -14.03
N ASN A 118 -10.23 12.07 -15.11
CA ASN A 118 -9.90 13.49 -15.14
C ASN A 118 -8.91 13.92 -14.03
N SER A 119 -7.89 13.10 -13.78
CA SER A 119 -6.97 13.21 -12.62
C SER A 119 -5.89 14.29 -12.80
N TYR A 120 -5.35 14.44 -14.01
CA TYR A 120 -4.25 15.37 -14.36
C TYR A 120 -3.13 15.40 -13.31
N GLN A 121 -2.74 16.58 -12.81
CA GLN A 121 -1.56 16.76 -11.94
C GLN A 121 -1.67 16.02 -10.62
N LYS A 122 -2.88 15.69 -10.15
CA LYS A 122 -3.04 14.95 -8.89
C LYS A 122 -2.38 13.57 -8.94
N ILE A 123 -2.31 12.95 -10.12
CA ILE A 123 -1.70 11.62 -10.30
C ILE A 123 -0.20 11.59 -10.04
N GLU A 124 0.47 12.74 -10.14
CA GLU A 124 1.90 12.83 -9.83
C GLU A 124 2.17 12.55 -8.35
N ARG A 125 1.22 12.88 -7.46
CA ARG A 125 1.32 12.59 -6.03
C ARG A 125 1.33 11.08 -5.78
N ALA A 126 0.34 10.38 -6.33
CA ALA A 126 0.26 8.93 -6.28
C ALA A 126 1.54 8.29 -6.84
N TYR A 127 1.99 8.75 -8.01
CA TYR A 127 3.21 8.26 -8.65
C TYR A 127 4.47 8.46 -7.78
N ASN A 128 4.62 9.63 -7.18
CA ASN A 128 5.77 9.92 -6.31
C ASN A 128 5.78 8.99 -5.10
N SER A 129 4.63 8.72 -4.48
CA SER A 129 4.53 7.76 -3.37
C SER A 129 4.86 6.31 -3.78
N VAL A 130 4.53 5.92 -5.02
CA VAL A 130 4.88 4.62 -5.59
C VAL A 130 6.39 4.49 -5.84
N LYS A 131 7.03 5.53 -6.38
CA LYS A 131 8.49 5.55 -6.57
C LYS A 131 9.28 5.45 -5.26
N GLU A 132 8.73 6.03 -4.20
CA GLU A 132 9.33 6.03 -2.85
C GLU A 132 9.23 4.67 -2.14
N GLN A 133 8.50 3.69 -2.68
CA GLN A 133 8.42 2.36 -2.08
C GLN A 133 9.80 1.70 -1.93
N THR A 134 10.06 1.09 -0.77
CA THR A 134 11.30 0.38 -0.47
C THR A 134 11.42 -0.91 -1.29
N LEU A 135 10.32 -1.63 -1.45
CA LEU A 135 10.22 -2.73 -2.41
C LEU A 135 10.23 -2.17 -3.83
N LYS A 136 11.23 -2.52 -4.65
CA LYS A 136 11.36 -2.05 -6.04
C LYS A 136 10.63 -2.91 -7.07
N ASP A 137 10.19 -4.10 -6.67
CA ASP A 137 9.55 -5.07 -7.56
C ASP A 137 8.03 -4.90 -7.67
N TRP A 138 7.63 -3.87 -8.39
CA TRP A 138 6.23 -3.55 -8.64
C TRP A 138 5.98 -3.18 -10.11
N GLU A 139 4.72 -3.24 -10.51
CA GLU A 139 4.18 -2.51 -11.65
C GLU A 139 3.03 -1.63 -11.19
N TRP A 140 2.75 -0.55 -11.92
CA TRP A 140 1.59 0.30 -11.68
C TRP A 140 0.66 0.24 -12.89
N VAL A 141 -0.55 -0.28 -12.69
CA VAL A 141 -1.53 -0.48 -13.75
C VAL A 141 -2.62 0.57 -13.60
N ILE A 142 -2.74 1.44 -14.59
CA ILE A 142 -3.69 2.56 -14.58
C ILE A 142 -4.70 2.34 -15.68
N LEU A 143 -5.99 2.37 -15.34
CA LEU A 143 -7.10 2.38 -16.29
C LEU A 143 -7.77 3.75 -16.30
N ASP A 144 -7.67 4.45 -17.44
CA ASP A 144 -8.26 5.77 -17.65
C ASP A 144 -9.68 5.67 -18.24
N ASP A 145 -10.66 5.94 -17.39
CA ASP A 145 -12.10 5.94 -17.72
C ASP A 145 -12.61 7.33 -18.16
N THR A 146 -11.71 8.29 -18.35
CA THR A 146 -12.06 9.64 -18.84
C THR A 146 -12.60 9.58 -20.28
N PRO A 147 -13.75 10.20 -20.61
CA PRO A 147 -14.27 10.24 -21.97
C PRO A 147 -13.32 10.91 -22.97
N THR A 148 -13.39 10.48 -24.23
CA THR A 148 -12.64 11.08 -25.35
C THR A 148 -13.49 12.16 -26.02
N ASP A 149 -13.82 13.24 -25.31
CA ASP A 149 -14.50 14.41 -25.89
C ASP A 149 -13.72 15.71 -25.66
N ASP A 150 -14.10 16.77 -26.38
CA ASP A 150 -13.42 18.07 -26.37
C ASP A 150 -13.34 18.72 -24.97
N THR A 151 -14.18 18.28 -24.02
CA THR A 151 -14.22 18.79 -22.64
C THR A 151 -13.02 18.29 -21.82
N TYR A 152 -12.51 17.09 -22.12
CA TYR A 152 -11.52 16.40 -21.30
C TYR A 152 -10.07 16.50 -21.83
N ASN A 153 -9.79 17.46 -22.73
CA ASN A 153 -8.45 17.88 -23.17
C ASN A 153 -7.38 16.76 -23.29
N ASN A 154 -7.77 15.61 -23.85
CA ASN A 154 -6.93 14.43 -24.07
C ASN A 154 -6.11 13.98 -22.82
N HIS A 155 -6.81 13.71 -21.72
CA HIS A 155 -6.23 13.19 -20.47
C HIS A 155 -5.31 11.97 -20.67
N PHE A 156 -5.70 11.00 -21.52
CA PHE A 156 -4.87 9.83 -21.78
C PHE A 156 -3.52 10.16 -22.43
N ARG A 157 -3.48 11.17 -23.32
CA ARG A 157 -2.21 11.68 -23.87
C ARG A 157 -1.36 12.30 -22.77
N PHE A 158 -1.95 13.10 -21.88
CA PHE A 158 -1.24 13.64 -20.73
C PHE A 158 -0.59 12.53 -19.88
N LEU A 159 -1.33 11.46 -19.56
CA LEU A 159 -0.77 10.31 -18.83
C LEU A 159 0.37 9.63 -19.59
N THR A 160 0.20 9.46 -20.92
CA THR A 160 1.21 8.81 -21.78
C THR A 160 2.51 9.61 -21.79
N GLU A 161 2.44 10.94 -21.92
CA GLU A 161 3.60 11.84 -21.87
C GLU A 161 4.23 11.84 -20.48
N LEU A 162 3.42 11.89 -19.41
CA LEU A 162 3.91 11.92 -18.03
C LEU A 162 4.72 10.66 -17.65
N PHE A 163 4.31 9.49 -18.14
CA PHE A 163 4.90 8.20 -17.73
C PHE A 163 5.76 7.53 -18.81
N GLU A 164 6.09 8.21 -19.91
CA GLU A 164 6.81 7.62 -21.05
C GLU A 164 8.15 6.95 -20.67
N ASN A 165 8.78 7.46 -19.61
CA ASN A 165 10.12 7.07 -19.14
C ASN A 165 10.11 6.02 -18.01
N ASP A 166 8.97 5.59 -17.48
CA ASP A 166 8.91 4.52 -16.46
C ASP A 166 8.16 3.30 -16.99
N LYS A 167 8.91 2.30 -17.46
CA LYS A 167 8.35 1.09 -18.08
C LYS A 167 7.66 0.16 -17.07
N ARG A 168 7.65 0.49 -15.77
CA ARG A 168 6.83 -0.19 -14.77
C ARG A 168 5.38 0.30 -14.77
N VAL A 169 5.11 1.46 -15.35
CA VAL A 169 3.76 2.03 -15.49
C VAL A 169 3.12 1.49 -16.77
N ARG A 170 1.94 0.90 -16.63
CA ARG A 170 1.14 0.36 -17.73
C ARG A 170 -0.19 1.09 -17.80
N LEU A 171 -0.38 1.83 -18.89
CA LEU A 171 -1.58 2.63 -19.13
C LEU A 171 -2.56 1.88 -20.03
N TYR A 172 -3.83 1.93 -19.64
CA TYR A 172 -4.95 1.39 -20.40
C TYR A 172 -6.03 2.45 -20.54
N LYS A 173 -6.63 2.53 -21.72
CA LYS A 173 -7.78 3.40 -21.98
C LYS A 173 -9.05 2.55 -21.99
N GLY A 174 -10.03 2.90 -21.17
CA GLY A 174 -11.38 2.33 -21.28
C GLY A 174 -12.00 2.68 -22.63
N ALA A 175 -12.69 1.74 -23.26
CA ALA A 175 -13.29 1.91 -24.59
C ALA A 175 -14.25 3.10 -24.62
N ASP A 176 -15.08 3.21 -23.58
CA ASP A 176 -15.95 4.33 -23.26
C ASP A 176 -15.94 4.53 -21.74
N ASN A 177 -16.56 5.61 -21.25
CA ASN A 177 -16.80 5.78 -19.82
C ASN A 177 -17.82 4.74 -19.34
N ASN A 178 -17.37 3.81 -18.49
CA ASN A 178 -18.19 2.70 -18.01
C ASN A 178 -19.29 3.19 -17.03
N GLY A 179 -19.03 4.26 -16.29
CA GLY A 179 -19.96 4.81 -15.29
C GLY A 179 -20.17 3.93 -14.05
N SER A 180 -19.56 2.74 -14.01
CA SER A 180 -19.56 1.80 -12.88
C SER A 180 -18.15 1.59 -12.36
N ILE A 181 -17.84 2.16 -11.19
CA ILE A 181 -16.50 2.03 -10.58
C ILE A 181 -16.14 0.56 -10.30
N GLY A 182 -17.11 -0.28 -9.91
CA GLY A 182 -16.88 -1.70 -9.68
C GLY A 182 -16.46 -2.44 -10.96
N SER A 183 -17.01 -2.06 -12.12
CA SER A 183 -16.60 -2.62 -13.41
C SER A 183 -15.19 -2.17 -13.81
N VAL A 184 -14.88 -0.88 -13.67
CA VAL A 184 -13.55 -0.35 -14.00
C VAL A 184 -12.47 -0.98 -13.09
N LYS A 185 -12.78 -1.17 -11.80
CA LYS A 185 -11.88 -1.87 -10.87
C LYS A 185 -11.73 -3.35 -11.20
N ASN A 186 -12.79 -4.01 -11.64
CA ASN A 186 -12.70 -5.40 -12.09
C ASN A 186 -11.72 -5.54 -13.28
N ASP A 187 -11.87 -4.67 -14.29
CA ASP A 187 -11.02 -4.65 -15.48
C ASP A 187 -9.54 -4.40 -15.14
N VAL A 188 -9.25 -3.37 -14.33
CA VAL A 188 -7.86 -3.03 -13.99
C VAL A 188 -7.18 -4.12 -13.14
N VAL A 189 -7.91 -4.77 -12.22
CA VAL A 189 -7.38 -5.92 -11.46
C VAL A 189 -7.10 -7.10 -12.40
N SER A 190 -7.93 -7.31 -13.43
CA SER A 190 -7.71 -8.36 -14.42
C SER A 190 -6.42 -8.13 -15.23
N LEU A 191 -6.06 -6.87 -15.49
CA LEU A 191 -4.83 -6.46 -16.19
C LEU A 191 -3.54 -6.57 -15.34
N CYS A 192 -3.66 -6.63 -14.02
CA CYS A 192 -2.54 -6.80 -13.08
C CYS A 192 -1.82 -8.14 -13.29
N ARG A 193 -0.50 -8.21 -13.12
CA ARG A 193 0.29 -9.45 -13.23
C ARG A 193 0.90 -9.88 -11.90
N GLY A 194 0.85 -9.02 -10.90
CA GLY A 194 1.48 -9.18 -9.59
C GLY A 194 0.96 -10.37 -8.80
N LYS A 195 1.81 -10.91 -7.91
CA LYS A 195 1.38 -11.90 -6.90
C LYS A 195 0.39 -11.27 -5.92
N TYR A 196 0.63 -10.01 -5.57
CA TYR A 196 -0.19 -9.18 -4.70
C TYR A 196 -0.74 -7.98 -5.46
N VAL A 197 -1.91 -7.50 -5.06
CA VAL A 197 -2.54 -6.30 -5.60
C VAL A 197 -2.87 -5.31 -4.49
N ILE A 198 -2.63 -4.03 -4.75
CA ILE A 198 -2.98 -2.92 -3.86
C ILE A 198 -3.75 -1.87 -4.64
N GLU A 199 -4.86 -1.43 -4.06
CA GLU A 199 -5.64 -0.30 -4.56
C GLU A 199 -5.01 1.02 -4.12
N LEU A 200 -4.71 1.89 -5.09
CA LEU A 200 -4.24 3.24 -4.86
C LEU A 200 -5.11 4.21 -5.65
N ASP A 201 -5.80 5.11 -4.96
CA ASP A 201 -6.57 6.15 -5.62
C ASP A 201 -5.61 7.15 -6.29
N HIS A 202 -6.08 7.73 -7.39
CA HIS A 202 -5.23 8.51 -8.29
C HIS A 202 -4.70 9.82 -7.67
N ASP A 203 -5.17 10.24 -6.51
CA ASP A 203 -4.80 11.49 -5.86
C ASP A 203 -4.33 11.34 -4.41
N ASP A 204 -4.02 10.11 -4.00
CA ASP A 204 -3.60 9.76 -2.66
C ASP A 204 -2.14 9.26 -2.60
N GLU A 205 -1.64 8.97 -1.39
CA GLU A 205 -0.28 8.46 -1.19
C GLU A 205 -0.27 7.18 -0.35
N ILE A 206 0.62 6.24 -0.70
CA ILE A 206 1.01 5.12 0.16
C ILE A 206 2.39 5.36 0.80
N LEU A 207 2.57 4.96 2.06
CA LEU A 207 3.85 5.16 2.76
C LEU A 207 4.95 4.23 2.25
N PRO A 208 6.24 4.61 2.34
CA PRO A 208 7.36 3.90 1.68
C PRO A 208 7.50 2.40 1.97
N LYS A 209 7.04 1.91 3.13
CA LYS A 209 7.18 0.51 3.54
C LYS A 209 5.94 -0.35 3.30
N VAL A 210 4.86 0.22 2.74
CA VAL A 210 3.57 -0.49 2.62
C VAL A 210 3.71 -1.81 1.87
N LEU A 211 4.41 -1.81 0.73
CA LEU A 211 4.59 -3.02 -0.07
C LEU A 211 5.49 -4.06 0.64
N GLU A 212 6.61 -3.62 1.22
CA GLU A 212 7.57 -4.49 1.90
C GLU A 212 6.96 -5.17 3.14
N ASP A 213 6.28 -4.38 3.99
CA ASP A 213 5.59 -4.88 5.18
C ASP A 213 4.49 -5.89 4.81
N SER A 214 3.76 -5.63 3.73
CA SER A 214 2.69 -6.50 3.25
C SER A 214 3.21 -7.82 2.70
N VAL A 215 4.31 -7.79 1.93
CA VAL A 215 5.00 -9.02 1.48
C VAL A 215 5.42 -9.86 2.67
N LYS A 216 6.04 -9.26 3.69
CA LYS A 216 6.47 -10.00 4.89
C LYS A 216 5.31 -10.73 5.54
N VAL A 217 4.19 -10.05 5.78
CA VAL A 217 2.99 -10.68 6.37
C VAL A 217 2.44 -11.81 5.48
N PHE A 218 2.38 -11.60 4.17
CA PHE A 218 1.90 -12.65 3.27
C PHE A 218 2.87 -13.85 3.22
N GLU A 219 4.18 -13.67 3.14
CA GLU A 219 5.10 -14.81 3.11
C GLU A 219 5.14 -15.55 4.46
N ASP A 220 5.07 -14.83 5.59
CA ASP A 220 5.08 -15.43 6.94
C ASP A 220 3.76 -16.13 7.30
N SER A 221 2.65 -15.78 6.63
CA SER A 221 1.31 -16.35 6.89
C SER A 221 0.57 -16.62 5.58
N PRO A 222 0.77 -17.81 4.96
CA PRO A 222 0.12 -18.20 3.71
C PRO A 222 -1.42 -18.20 3.75
N ASP A 223 -2.02 -18.33 4.94
CA ASP A 223 -3.46 -18.33 5.18
C ASP A 223 -4.10 -16.94 5.22
N ILE A 224 -3.29 -15.88 5.28
CA ILE A 224 -3.74 -14.49 5.17
C ILE A 224 -3.82 -14.12 3.69
N GLY A 225 -5.00 -13.74 3.23
CA GLY A 225 -5.27 -13.32 1.85
C GLY A 225 -5.61 -11.84 1.70
N PHE A 226 -5.79 -11.13 2.82
CA PHE A 226 -6.07 -9.69 2.85
C PHE A 226 -5.32 -8.97 3.97
N ILE A 227 -4.81 -7.78 3.65
CA ILE A 227 -4.11 -6.87 4.54
C ILE A 227 -4.71 -5.46 4.41
N TYR A 228 -4.82 -4.77 5.55
CA TYR A 228 -5.11 -3.34 5.61
C TYR A 228 -4.26 -2.64 6.67
N MET A 229 -4.19 -1.31 6.61
CA MET A 229 -3.39 -0.48 7.51
C MET A 229 -4.17 0.72 8.04
N ASP A 230 -3.54 1.51 8.89
CA ASP A 230 -4.09 2.79 9.34
C ASP A 230 -3.90 3.88 8.28
N TYR A 231 -4.72 4.92 8.34
CA TYR A 231 -4.72 5.99 7.36
C TYR A 231 -4.88 7.35 8.01
N THR A 232 -4.49 8.40 7.31
CA THR A 232 -4.77 9.78 7.70
C THR A 232 -5.54 10.48 6.60
N ASN A 233 -6.39 11.42 6.97
CA ASN A 233 -7.02 12.34 6.04
C ASN A 233 -6.41 13.73 6.21
N ILE A 234 -6.03 14.35 5.11
CA ILE A 234 -5.57 15.74 5.08
C ILE A 234 -6.23 16.48 3.93
N TYR A 235 -6.48 17.76 4.08
CA TYR A 235 -6.94 18.61 2.98
C TYR A 235 -5.83 18.88 1.98
N GLU A 236 -6.17 19.39 0.80
CA GLU A 236 -5.20 19.77 -0.25
C GLU A 236 -4.22 20.87 0.21
N ASP A 237 -4.61 21.74 1.15
CA ASP A 237 -3.70 22.71 1.81
C ASP A 237 -2.83 22.06 2.91
N GLY A 238 -3.07 20.77 3.17
CA GLY A 238 -2.39 19.94 4.14
C GLY A 238 -2.82 20.17 5.59
N SER A 239 -3.93 20.88 5.81
CA SER A 239 -4.60 20.92 7.11
C SER A 239 -5.24 19.56 7.44
N ASN A 240 -5.42 19.30 8.73
CA ASN A 240 -5.92 18.02 9.21
C ASN A 240 -7.42 17.84 8.98
N TYR A 241 -7.82 16.61 8.66
CA TYR A 241 -9.22 16.17 8.74
C TYR A 241 -9.35 15.04 9.76
N LYS A 242 -10.42 15.07 10.55
CA LYS A 242 -10.84 13.94 11.36
C LYS A 242 -12.36 13.85 11.40
N TYR A 243 -12.88 12.63 11.53
CA TYR A 243 -14.28 12.40 11.87
C TYR A 243 -14.56 12.79 13.32
N ASN A 244 -15.85 12.81 13.66
CA ASN A 244 -16.28 13.01 15.03
C ASN A 244 -15.76 11.91 15.95
N ASP A 245 -15.68 12.24 17.23
CA ASP A 245 -15.39 11.26 18.27
C ASP A 245 -16.50 10.19 18.24
N CYS A 246 -16.12 8.90 18.38
CA CYS A 246 -17.00 7.73 18.19
C CYS A 246 -17.32 7.35 16.72
N PHE A 247 -16.53 7.81 15.73
CA PHE A 247 -16.61 7.24 14.38
C PHE A 247 -16.36 5.72 14.38
N SER A 248 -16.76 5.07 13.30
CA SER A 248 -16.70 3.62 13.18
C SER A 248 -17.49 2.87 14.29
N LEU A 249 -18.66 3.39 14.65
CA LEU A 249 -19.51 2.83 15.72
C LEU A 249 -18.78 2.66 17.06
N GLY A 250 -17.78 3.52 17.32
CA GLY A 250 -16.98 3.50 18.53
C GLY A 250 -15.81 2.51 18.55
N TYR A 251 -15.54 1.78 17.46
CA TYR A 251 -14.47 0.77 17.36
C TYR A 251 -13.13 1.31 16.83
N ALA A 252 -13.11 2.55 16.36
CA ALA A 252 -11.89 3.21 15.90
C ALA A 252 -11.52 4.38 16.82
N GLY A 253 -10.31 4.88 16.65
CA GLY A 253 -9.83 6.08 17.31
C GLY A 253 -8.73 6.74 16.50
N TYR A 254 -8.16 7.79 17.06
CA TYR A 254 -7.06 8.53 16.47
C TYR A 254 -5.80 8.50 17.33
N TYR A 255 -4.65 8.67 16.69
CA TYR A 255 -3.43 9.11 17.33
C TYR A 255 -2.76 10.15 16.45
N LEU A 256 -1.98 11.05 17.04
CA LEU A 256 -1.17 12.03 16.31
C LEU A 256 0.19 11.43 16.03
N GLN A 257 0.63 11.56 14.79
CA GLN A 257 1.95 11.11 14.34
C GLN A 257 2.64 12.23 13.55
N TRP A 258 3.94 12.39 13.74
CA TRP A 258 4.75 13.27 12.89
C TRP A 258 4.92 12.66 11.49
N TYR A 259 4.52 13.41 10.46
CA TYR A 259 4.60 13.01 9.06
C TYR A 259 4.83 14.25 8.19
N LYS A 260 5.82 14.24 7.28
CA LYS A 260 6.15 15.37 6.39
C LYS A 260 6.12 16.74 7.10
N GLU A 261 6.88 16.83 8.19
CA GLU A 261 7.10 18.05 8.98
C GLU A 261 5.85 18.63 9.67
N ARG A 262 4.82 17.80 9.91
CA ARG A 262 3.62 18.19 10.66
C ARG A 262 3.06 17.02 11.47
N TRP A 263 2.23 17.32 12.46
CA TRP A 263 1.42 16.30 13.15
C TRP A 263 0.11 16.06 12.41
N VAL A 264 -0.18 14.78 12.11
CA VAL A 264 -1.40 14.36 11.43
C VAL A 264 -2.25 13.44 12.30
N TYR A 265 -3.57 13.54 12.20
CA TYR A 265 -4.50 12.62 12.86
C TYR A 265 -4.58 11.32 12.07
N VAL A 266 -3.91 10.28 12.58
CA VAL A 266 -4.00 8.94 12.00
C VAL A 266 -5.18 8.21 12.62
N ALA A 267 -6.12 7.79 11.78
CA ALA A 267 -7.22 6.92 12.16
C ALA A 267 -6.67 5.50 12.37
N SER A 268 -6.65 5.05 13.62
CA SER A 268 -6.43 3.64 13.91
C SER A 268 -7.67 2.87 13.50
N THR A 269 -7.54 2.15 12.38
CA THR A 269 -8.63 1.39 11.76
C THR A 269 -9.20 0.36 12.73
N PRO A 270 -10.51 0.10 12.70
CA PRO A 270 -11.11 -0.85 13.63
C PRO A 270 -10.63 -2.28 13.35
N ASN A 271 -10.67 -3.10 14.39
CA ASN A 271 -10.59 -4.55 14.23
C ASN A 271 -11.94 -5.11 13.70
N ILE A 272 -11.92 -6.29 13.09
CA ILE A 272 -13.02 -6.81 12.29
C ILE A 272 -13.92 -7.74 13.09
N ASN A 273 -15.19 -7.39 13.17
CA ASN A 273 -16.27 -8.22 13.72
C ASN A 273 -17.59 -7.92 12.98
N ASN A 274 -18.69 -8.56 13.39
CA ASN A 274 -20.02 -8.33 12.79
C ASN A 274 -20.51 -6.87 12.89
N ILE A 275 -20.07 -6.12 13.91
CA ILE A 275 -20.47 -4.71 14.08
C ILE A 275 -19.68 -3.82 13.14
N THR A 276 -18.36 -3.96 13.09
CA THR A 276 -17.50 -3.12 12.25
C THR A 276 -17.71 -3.42 10.77
N LEU A 277 -18.01 -4.67 10.41
CA LEU A 277 -18.50 -5.01 9.07
C LEU A 277 -19.89 -4.44 8.76
N GLY A 278 -20.64 -3.99 9.76
CA GLY A 278 -22.01 -3.50 9.59
C GLY A 278 -22.13 -2.06 9.11
N HIS A 279 -21.02 -1.35 8.87
CA HIS A 279 -21.02 0.05 8.45
C HIS A 279 -19.81 0.38 7.55
N ILE A 280 -20.03 1.15 6.48
CA ILE A 280 -19.00 1.43 5.46
C ILE A 280 -17.78 2.18 6.01
N VAL A 281 -17.96 3.11 6.95
CA VAL A 281 -16.83 3.80 7.60
C VAL A 281 -16.11 2.95 8.67
N SER A 282 -16.56 1.71 8.86
CA SER A 282 -16.02 0.76 9.85
C SER A 282 -15.34 -0.45 9.24
N VAL A 283 -15.47 -0.67 7.93
CA VAL A 283 -14.68 -1.69 7.24
C VAL A 283 -13.26 -1.17 6.98
N PRO A 284 -12.30 -2.05 6.65
CA PRO A 284 -10.96 -1.64 6.26
C PRO A 284 -10.97 -0.54 5.20
N ASN A 285 -10.36 0.58 5.54
CA ASN A 285 -10.07 1.65 4.58
C ASN A 285 -8.74 1.35 3.86
N HIS A 286 -8.33 2.23 2.94
CA HIS A 286 -7.04 2.15 2.27
C HIS A 286 -5.86 2.19 3.27
N PRO A 287 -4.73 1.54 2.94
CA PRO A 287 -4.49 0.75 1.74
C PRO A 287 -5.12 -0.64 1.87
N ARG A 288 -5.83 -1.07 0.82
CA ARG A 288 -6.46 -2.39 0.76
C ARG A 288 -5.64 -3.30 -0.13
N ILE A 289 -5.17 -4.42 0.42
CA ILE A 289 -4.15 -5.24 -0.22
C ILE A 289 -4.57 -6.72 -0.19
N TRP A 290 -4.60 -7.35 -1.36
CA TRP A 290 -4.96 -8.76 -1.49
C TRP A 290 -3.84 -9.59 -2.10
N ARG A 291 -3.82 -10.88 -1.76
CA ARG A 291 -3.32 -11.88 -2.70
C ARG A 291 -4.17 -11.82 -3.95
N LYS A 292 -3.54 -11.68 -5.12
CA LYS A 292 -4.29 -11.58 -6.38
C LYS A 292 -5.21 -12.79 -6.58
N ASN A 293 -4.68 -14.00 -6.37
CA ASN A 293 -5.47 -15.23 -6.56
C ASN A 293 -6.68 -15.26 -5.62
N THR A 294 -6.51 -14.90 -4.34
CA THR A 294 -7.63 -14.83 -3.39
C THR A 294 -8.69 -13.83 -3.86
N LEU A 295 -8.30 -12.63 -4.31
CA LEU A 295 -9.26 -11.66 -4.86
C LEU A 295 -10.02 -12.20 -6.07
N ILE A 296 -9.33 -12.85 -7.01
CA ILE A 296 -9.96 -13.44 -8.21
C ILE A 296 -10.87 -14.62 -7.86
N GLU A 297 -10.45 -15.53 -6.97
CA GLU A 297 -11.23 -16.69 -6.54
C GLU A 297 -12.51 -16.27 -5.81
N MET A 298 -12.48 -15.16 -5.07
CA MET A 298 -13.68 -14.58 -4.45
C MET A 298 -14.64 -13.93 -5.46
N GLY A 299 -14.21 -13.72 -6.71
CA GLY A 299 -15.01 -13.13 -7.78
C GLY A 299 -14.70 -11.67 -8.10
N ASN A 300 -13.56 -11.12 -7.64
CA ASN A 300 -13.11 -9.75 -7.91
C ASN A 300 -14.15 -8.67 -7.52
N TYR A 301 -13.97 -7.40 -7.92
CA TYR A 301 -14.97 -6.34 -7.74
C TYR A 301 -16.24 -6.63 -8.55
N SER A 302 -17.41 -6.31 -8.00
CA SER A 302 -18.69 -6.48 -8.69
C SER A 302 -18.87 -5.44 -9.80
N GLU A 303 -18.99 -5.89 -11.04
CA GLU A 303 -19.23 -5.03 -12.22
C GLU A 303 -20.57 -4.28 -12.15
N MET A 304 -21.50 -4.81 -11.35
CA MET A 304 -22.87 -4.31 -11.23
C MET A 304 -23.02 -3.19 -10.18
N LEU A 305 -21.97 -2.86 -9.42
CA LEU A 305 -22.02 -1.87 -8.35
C LEU A 305 -21.39 -0.53 -8.79
N PRO A 306 -22.20 0.52 -9.02
CA PRO A 306 -21.67 1.83 -9.42
C PRO A 306 -21.10 2.64 -8.25
N ILE A 307 -21.39 2.25 -7.00
CA ILE A 307 -20.79 2.74 -5.76
C ILE A 307 -20.74 1.60 -4.74
N SER A 308 -19.82 1.72 -3.78
CA SER A 308 -19.73 0.81 -2.63
C SER A 308 -19.46 -0.65 -3.00
N ASP A 309 -18.86 -0.82 -4.17
CA ASP A 309 -18.19 -2.02 -4.66
C ASP A 309 -17.16 -2.55 -3.65
N ASP A 310 -16.44 -1.65 -3.01
CA ASP A 310 -15.43 -1.94 -2.02
C ASP A 310 -16.02 -2.51 -0.72
N TYR A 311 -17.12 -1.94 -0.23
CA TYR A 311 -17.82 -2.42 0.96
C TYR A 311 -18.31 -3.86 0.76
N GLU A 312 -18.96 -4.14 -0.36
CA GLU A 312 -19.41 -5.50 -0.70
C GLU A 312 -18.23 -6.48 -0.76
N LEU A 313 -17.14 -6.10 -1.46
CA LEU A 313 -15.95 -6.93 -1.58
C LEU A 313 -15.29 -7.21 -0.22
N LEU A 314 -15.29 -6.23 0.70
CA LEU A 314 -14.75 -6.40 2.05
C LEU A 314 -15.59 -7.36 2.89
N LEU A 315 -16.92 -7.40 2.71
CA LEU A 315 -17.78 -8.40 3.35
C LEU A 315 -17.46 -9.81 2.84
N ARG A 316 -17.28 -10.00 1.52
CA ARG A 316 -16.81 -11.28 0.97
C ARG A 316 -15.42 -11.65 1.47
N THR A 317 -14.52 -10.68 1.51
CA THR A 317 -13.14 -10.87 1.98
C THR A 317 -13.13 -11.41 3.41
N ALA A 318 -13.95 -10.84 4.29
CA ALA A 318 -13.98 -11.21 5.70
C ALA A 318 -14.44 -12.67 5.97
N VAL A 319 -15.16 -13.30 5.04
CA VAL A 319 -15.63 -14.69 5.21
C VAL A 319 -14.89 -15.73 4.37
N ASN A 320 -14.14 -15.30 3.35
CA ASN A 320 -13.43 -16.19 2.43
C ASN A 320 -11.92 -16.26 2.69
N THR A 321 -11.36 -15.35 3.49
CA THR A 321 -9.93 -15.37 3.82
C THR A 321 -9.68 -14.83 5.22
N LYS A 322 -8.56 -15.22 5.84
CA LYS A 322 -8.06 -14.51 7.02
C LYS A 322 -7.53 -13.15 6.62
N MET A 323 -7.69 -12.22 7.56
CA MET A 323 -7.32 -10.81 7.41
C MET A 323 -6.22 -10.45 8.41
N ALA A 324 -5.35 -9.52 8.03
CA ALA A 324 -4.42 -8.89 8.95
C ALA A 324 -4.53 -7.36 8.88
N LYS A 325 -4.47 -6.74 10.04
CA LYS A 325 -4.20 -5.32 10.20
C LYS A 325 -2.71 -5.14 10.44
N ILE A 326 -2.01 -4.45 9.55
CA ILE A 326 -0.68 -3.93 9.88
C ILE A 326 -0.87 -2.58 10.58
N HIS A 327 -0.61 -2.53 11.89
CA HIS A 327 -0.91 -1.37 12.73
C HIS A 327 0.15 -0.27 12.57
N LYS A 328 0.11 0.40 11.43
CA LYS A 328 0.97 1.53 11.06
C LYS A 328 0.19 2.44 10.12
N LEU A 329 0.56 3.73 10.09
CA LEU A 329 0.12 4.62 9.02
C LEU A 329 0.62 4.05 7.69
N GLY A 330 -0.29 3.69 6.80
CA GLY A 330 -0.01 3.14 5.47
C GLY A 330 -0.52 4.01 4.33
N TYR A 331 -1.48 4.88 4.59
CA TYR A 331 -2.16 5.64 3.54
C TYR A 331 -2.48 7.08 3.95
N VAL A 332 -2.32 8.01 3.02
CA VAL A 332 -2.67 9.42 3.17
C VAL A 332 -3.73 9.74 2.13
N GLN A 333 -4.94 10.00 2.61
CA GLN A 333 -6.07 10.37 1.77
C GLN A 333 -6.24 11.88 1.73
N TYR A 334 -6.32 12.44 0.52
CA TYR A 334 -6.43 13.87 0.29
C TYR A 334 -7.88 14.31 0.06
N MET A 335 -8.32 15.26 0.88
CA MET A 335 -9.67 15.79 0.86
C MET A 335 -9.70 17.08 0.04
N ASN A 336 -10.56 17.14 -0.98
CA ASN A 336 -10.84 18.36 -1.72
C ASN A 336 -11.37 19.47 -0.79
N ASN A 337 -10.92 20.70 -1.04
CA ASN A 337 -11.44 21.89 -0.36
C ASN A 337 -12.94 22.09 -0.68
N GLY A 338 -13.69 22.58 0.30
CA GLY A 338 -15.12 22.90 0.12
C GLY A 338 -16.07 21.69 0.06
N GLY A 339 -15.59 20.48 0.38
CA GLY A 339 -16.45 19.30 0.48
C GLY A 339 -16.80 18.62 -0.85
N ASN A 340 -16.13 18.98 -1.95
CA ASN A 340 -16.36 18.43 -3.29
C ASN A 340 -15.68 17.06 -3.52
N ASN A 341 -15.54 16.24 -2.47
CA ASN A 341 -15.07 14.87 -2.63
C ASN A 341 -16.22 14.02 -3.19
N PHE A 342 -15.92 13.10 -4.10
CA PHE A 342 -16.95 12.26 -4.74
C PHE A 342 -17.77 11.48 -3.70
N SER A 343 -17.10 10.97 -2.66
CA SER A 343 -17.73 10.31 -1.51
C SER A 343 -18.70 11.20 -0.73
N LEU A 344 -18.39 12.50 -0.59
CA LEU A 344 -19.26 13.47 0.08
C LEU A 344 -20.47 13.84 -0.76
N ILE A 345 -20.28 13.99 -2.08
CA ILE A 345 -21.36 14.33 -3.03
C ILE A 345 -22.40 13.19 -3.09
N ARG A 346 -21.95 11.94 -3.11
CA ARG A 346 -22.83 10.76 -3.17
C ARG A 346 -23.19 10.18 -1.80
N ASN A 347 -22.88 10.87 -0.71
CA ASN A 347 -23.07 10.33 0.65
C ASN A 347 -24.52 9.89 0.93
N SER A 348 -25.52 10.63 0.44
CA SER A 348 -26.94 10.25 0.58
C SER A 348 -27.26 8.93 -0.15
N GLU A 349 -26.71 8.76 -1.36
CA GLU A 349 -26.88 7.55 -2.15
C GLU A 349 -26.12 6.36 -1.55
N ILE A 350 -24.90 6.58 -1.05
CA ILE A 350 -24.11 5.58 -0.33
C ILE A 350 -24.88 5.11 0.90
N ASN A 351 -25.39 6.01 1.74
CA ASN A 351 -26.11 5.60 2.95
C ASN A 351 -27.38 4.82 2.61
N ARG A 352 -28.14 5.24 1.59
CA ARG A 352 -29.33 4.54 1.13
C ARG A 352 -28.99 3.14 0.58
N LEU A 353 -28.02 3.04 -0.33
CA LEU A 353 -27.68 1.77 -0.97
C LEU A 353 -26.94 0.82 -0.01
N CYS A 354 -25.93 1.30 0.73
CA CYS A 354 -25.16 0.47 1.65
C CYS A 354 -25.97 0.02 2.86
N GLY A 355 -26.58 0.98 3.56
CA GLY A 355 -27.20 0.73 4.85
C GLY A 355 -28.50 -0.06 4.72
N GLU A 356 -29.39 0.39 3.82
CA GLU A 356 -30.76 -0.14 3.74
C GLU A 356 -30.87 -1.39 2.87
N HIS A 357 -29.97 -1.59 1.90
CA HIS A 357 -30.07 -2.67 0.92
C HIS A 357 -28.89 -3.63 0.94
N LEU A 358 -27.68 -3.12 0.64
CA LEU A 358 -26.50 -3.96 0.40
C LEU A 358 -26.08 -4.70 1.66
N LYS A 359 -26.01 -4.01 2.81
CA LYS A 359 -25.63 -4.62 4.09
C LYS A 359 -26.57 -5.78 4.46
N PRO A 360 -27.91 -5.62 4.61
CA PRO A 360 -28.77 -6.75 4.95
C PRO A 360 -28.61 -7.93 3.98
N MET A 361 -28.60 -7.65 2.67
CA MET A 361 -28.46 -8.67 1.63
C MET A 361 -27.15 -9.45 1.76
N CYS A 362 -26.02 -8.75 1.91
CA CYS A 362 -24.71 -9.39 2.06
C CYS A 362 -24.57 -10.09 3.41
N PHE A 363 -25.11 -9.54 4.50
CA PHE A 363 -25.08 -10.18 5.81
C PHE A 363 -25.79 -11.54 5.80
N ASP A 364 -26.94 -11.61 5.14
CA ASP A 364 -27.71 -12.83 4.99
C ASP A 364 -27.04 -13.80 4.00
N ALA A 365 -26.66 -13.32 2.81
CA ALA A 365 -26.05 -14.14 1.76
C ALA A 365 -24.70 -14.74 2.17
N TYR A 366 -23.86 -13.97 2.85
CA TYR A 366 -22.53 -14.38 3.29
C TYR A 366 -22.51 -14.91 4.72
N LYS A 367 -23.66 -14.93 5.39
CA LYS A 367 -23.83 -15.42 6.76
C LYS A 367 -22.84 -14.80 7.73
N ILE A 368 -22.63 -13.48 7.62
CA ILE A 368 -21.59 -12.73 8.37
C ILE A 368 -21.69 -13.01 9.87
N ASN A 369 -22.89 -12.95 10.45
CA ASN A 369 -23.10 -13.19 11.88
C ASN A 369 -22.74 -14.62 12.30
N GLU A 370 -23.10 -15.64 11.51
CA GLU A 370 -22.74 -17.04 11.79
C GLU A 370 -21.23 -17.23 11.69
N HIS A 371 -20.61 -16.67 10.66
CA HIS A 371 -19.16 -16.72 10.47
C HIS A 371 -18.41 -16.11 11.66
N MET A 372 -18.85 -14.94 12.14
CA MET A 372 -18.22 -14.29 13.29
C MET A 372 -18.42 -15.10 14.58
N LYS A 373 -19.59 -15.70 14.80
CA LYS A 373 -19.83 -16.58 15.97
C LYS A 373 -18.93 -17.82 15.94
N ASN A 374 -18.80 -18.45 14.77
CA ASN A 374 -17.97 -19.64 14.59
C ASN A 374 -16.46 -19.39 14.83
N ASN A 375 -16.02 -18.14 14.73
CA ASN A 375 -14.63 -17.73 14.93
C ASN A 375 -14.41 -16.93 16.24
N ASP A 376 -15.36 -16.94 17.18
CA ASP A 376 -15.33 -16.16 18.43
C ASP A 376 -15.08 -14.65 18.23
N ALA A 377 -15.57 -14.13 17.12
CA ALA A 377 -15.44 -12.74 16.70
C ALA A 377 -16.77 -11.98 16.70
N PHE A 378 -17.87 -12.61 17.12
CA PHE A 378 -19.17 -11.95 17.22
C PHE A 378 -19.23 -11.05 18.46
N ASP A 379 -19.64 -9.81 18.25
CA ASP A 379 -19.65 -8.74 19.24
C ASP A 379 -21.05 -8.10 19.31
N GLU A 380 -21.39 -7.59 20.49
CA GLU A 380 -22.66 -6.92 20.84
C GLU A 380 -22.41 -5.48 21.32
N GLY A 381 -21.16 -5.03 21.30
CA GLY A 381 -20.70 -3.76 21.87
C GLY A 381 -20.85 -2.51 20.99
N GLY A 382 -21.41 -2.58 19.78
CA GLY A 382 -21.56 -1.42 18.90
C GLY A 382 -22.52 -0.34 19.39
N SER A 383 -22.11 0.92 19.32
CA SER A 383 -23.03 2.07 19.42
C SER A 383 -22.48 3.26 18.64
N PRO A 384 -23.32 3.99 17.87
CA PRO A 384 -22.88 5.22 17.21
C PRO A 384 -22.54 6.36 18.20
N ASN A 385 -22.92 6.22 19.48
CA ASN A 385 -22.82 7.29 20.48
C ASN A 385 -21.83 6.98 21.61
N VAL A 386 -21.30 5.75 21.70
CA VAL A 386 -20.44 5.33 22.81
C VAL A 386 -19.28 4.50 22.29
N SER A 387 -18.06 5.02 22.47
CA SER A 387 -16.84 4.30 22.14
C SER A 387 -16.65 3.08 23.03
N ILE A 388 -16.13 1.99 22.46
CA ILE A 388 -15.99 0.71 23.16
C ILE A 388 -15.08 0.78 24.39
N TRP A 389 -14.07 1.65 24.37
CA TRP A 389 -13.13 1.85 25.47
C TRP A 389 -13.71 2.59 26.68
N LYS A 390 -14.91 3.19 26.53
CA LYS A 390 -15.70 3.75 27.64
C LYS A 390 -16.65 2.74 28.29
N LYS A 391 -16.80 1.55 27.70
CA LYS A 391 -17.74 0.55 28.21
C LYS A 391 -17.13 -0.23 29.37
N GLU A 392 -17.81 -0.22 30.51
CA GLU A 392 -17.42 -1.01 31.67
C GLU A 392 -17.60 -2.51 31.40
N ASN A 393 -16.64 -3.33 31.87
CA ASN A 393 -16.68 -4.79 31.77
C ASN A 393 -16.85 -5.34 30.35
N PHE A 394 -16.33 -4.62 29.35
CA PHE A 394 -16.42 -4.97 27.94
C PHE A 394 -15.04 -5.25 27.35
N VAL A 395 -14.91 -6.35 26.60
CA VAL A 395 -13.71 -6.69 25.83
C VAL A 395 -14.14 -6.90 24.38
N PRO A 396 -13.69 -6.05 23.43
CA PRO A 396 -14.07 -6.19 22.04
C PRO A 396 -13.54 -7.48 21.44
N LYS A 397 -14.35 -8.10 20.58
CA LYS A 397 -13.96 -9.30 19.84
C LYS A 397 -13.62 -8.96 18.40
N HIS A 398 -12.71 -9.72 17.80
CA HIS A 398 -12.34 -9.55 16.39
C HIS A 398 -11.74 -10.81 15.78
N ILE A 399 -11.80 -10.90 14.44
CA ILE A 399 -11.32 -12.04 13.66
C ILE A 399 -9.95 -11.81 13.01
N ASN A 400 -9.57 -10.54 12.74
CA ASN A 400 -8.31 -10.22 12.09
C ASN A 400 -7.11 -10.42 13.04
N LYS A 401 -5.96 -10.77 12.49
CA LYS A 401 -4.69 -10.64 13.20
C LYS A 401 -4.27 -9.18 13.24
N ILE A 402 -3.66 -8.75 14.34
CA ILE A 402 -3.01 -7.44 14.46
C ILE A 402 -1.51 -7.69 14.40
N ILE A 403 -0.81 -7.00 13.49
CA ILE A 403 0.59 -7.21 13.23
C ILE A 403 1.31 -5.87 13.23
N ASN A 404 2.43 -5.79 13.94
CA ASN A 404 3.37 -4.68 13.83
C ASN A 404 4.80 -5.19 13.90
N ALA A 405 5.31 -5.71 12.78
CA ALA A 405 6.55 -6.48 12.74
C ALA A 405 7.82 -5.67 13.04
N ASP A 406 7.73 -4.34 13.07
CA ASP A 406 8.84 -3.45 13.43
C ASP A 406 8.93 -3.23 14.96
N VAL A 407 7.87 -3.57 15.69
CA VAL A 407 7.72 -3.24 17.11
C VAL A 407 7.89 -4.47 17.98
N LYS A 408 8.94 -4.47 18.80
CA LYS A 408 9.20 -5.49 19.82
C LYS A 408 8.42 -5.25 21.10
N LYS A 409 8.25 -3.99 21.50
CA LYS A 409 7.54 -3.61 22.73
C LYS A 409 6.82 -2.27 22.57
N GLN A 410 5.63 -2.14 23.14
CA GLN A 410 4.87 -0.88 23.18
C GLN A 410 4.88 -0.25 24.58
N PHE A 411 4.98 1.07 24.64
CA PHE A 411 4.89 1.82 25.88
C PHE A 411 3.69 2.77 25.82
N ALA A 412 2.77 2.63 26.76
CA ALA A 412 1.65 3.55 26.97
C ALA A 412 1.98 4.46 28.15
N ILE A 413 2.17 5.74 27.90
CA ILE A 413 2.44 6.73 28.93
C ILE A 413 1.14 7.47 29.21
N ILE A 414 0.59 7.27 30.41
CA ILE A 414 -0.69 7.82 30.81
C ILE A 414 -0.42 9.06 31.66
N LYS A 415 -0.93 10.21 31.21
CA LYS A 415 -0.69 11.56 31.72
C LYS A 415 0.71 12.12 31.43
N THR A 416 0.75 13.41 31.13
CA THR A 416 1.99 14.17 30.96
C THR A 416 2.82 14.25 32.24
N THR A 417 2.18 14.19 33.41
CA THR A 417 2.91 14.11 34.69
C THR A 417 3.82 12.88 34.74
N MET A 418 3.32 11.72 34.30
CA MET A 418 4.12 10.49 34.23
C MET A 418 5.20 10.58 33.15
N PHE A 419 4.89 11.19 32.01
CA PHE A 419 5.88 11.45 30.96
C PHE A 419 7.08 12.25 31.51
N LEU A 420 6.82 13.35 32.20
CA LEU A 420 7.87 14.23 32.75
C LEU A 420 8.67 13.55 33.87
N GLN A 421 8.00 12.80 34.74
CA GLN A 421 8.67 12.05 35.82
C GLN A 421 9.60 10.95 35.29
N ASN A 422 9.28 10.36 34.13
CA ASN A 422 10.04 9.27 33.52
C ASN A 422 10.93 9.72 32.36
N LEU A 423 11.12 11.03 32.15
CA LEU A 423 11.76 11.59 30.96
C LEU A 423 13.15 11.01 30.66
N GLU A 424 14.01 10.85 31.67
CA GLU A 424 15.36 10.29 31.49
C GLU A 424 15.32 8.81 31.07
N HIS A 425 14.40 8.03 31.65
CA HIS A 425 14.20 6.64 31.24
C HIS A 425 13.68 6.56 29.80
N LEU A 426 12.67 7.38 29.46
CA LEU A 426 12.10 7.46 28.12
C LEU A 426 13.16 7.84 27.06
N LYS A 427 14.06 8.80 27.36
CA LYS A 427 15.17 9.14 26.46
C LYS A 427 16.08 7.94 26.17
N ASN A 428 16.37 7.13 27.17
CA ASN A 428 17.24 5.96 27.01
C ASN A 428 16.62 4.93 26.07
N ILE A 429 15.37 4.54 26.32
CA ILE A 429 14.68 3.53 25.49
C ILE A 429 14.27 4.07 24.12
N TYR A 430 14.03 5.38 23.97
CA TYR A 430 13.72 6.00 22.68
C TYR A 430 14.88 5.92 21.67
N SER A 431 16.10 5.62 22.08
CA SER A 431 17.20 5.37 21.13
C SER A 431 16.98 4.09 20.30
N GLU A 432 16.15 3.16 20.79
CA GLU A 432 15.84 1.91 20.11
C GLU A 432 14.64 2.10 19.15
N ASN A 433 14.85 1.81 17.86
CA ASN A 433 13.82 1.94 16.83
C ASN A 433 12.78 0.82 16.85
N VAL A 434 12.97 -0.18 17.70
CA VAL A 434 12.08 -1.35 17.86
C VAL A 434 11.00 -1.13 18.92
N TYR A 435 10.98 0.03 19.57
CA TYR A 435 9.94 0.40 20.52
C TYR A 435 9.01 1.46 19.94
N ASP A 436 7.74 1.30 20.27
CA ASP A 436 6.64 2.19 19.89
C ASP A 436 6.00 2.79 21.13
N PHE A 437 5.62 4.06 21.05
CA PHE A 437 5.24 4.86 22.21
C PHE A 437 3.93 5.60 21.91
N LEU A 438 2.99 5.54 22.85
CA LEU A 438 1.78 6.34 22.84
C LEU A 438 1.66 7.12 24.15
N VAL A 439 1.65 8.44 24.06
CA VAL A 439 1.36 9.34 25.18
C VAL A 439 -0.13 9.68 25.16
N LEU A 440 -0.85 9.30 26.21
CA LEU A 440 -2.27 9.58 26.38
C LEU A 440 -2.49 10.55 27.53
N ASP A 441 -3.28 11.58 27.29
CA ASP A 441 -3.63 12.57 28.31
C ASP A 441 -5.11 12.96 28.21
N ASN A 442 -5.67 13.56 29.25
CA ASN A 442 -7.06 14.02 29.33
C ASN A 442 -7.18 15.49 29.79
N GLU A 443 -6.07 16.13 30.17
CA GLU A 443 -5.97 17.49 30.69
C GLU A 443 -5.31 18.44 29.68
N MET A 444 -4.23 18.02 29.02
CA MET A 444 -3.53 18.80 27.99
C MET A 444 -4.29 18.79 26.67
N SER A 445 -4.10 19.82 25.83
CA SER A 445 -4.61 19.81 24.47
C SER A 445 -3.73 18.94 23.55
N HIS A 446 -4.25 18.55 22.40
CA HIS A 446 -3.47 17.89 21.35
C HIS A 446 -2.25 18.73 20.93
N GLU A 447 -2.44 20.04 20.77
CA GLU A 447 -1.37 20.97 20.36
C GLU A 447 -0.25 21.03 21.42
N ASP A 448 -0.62 21.07 22.70
CA ASP A 448 0.36 21.12 23.78
C ASP A 448 1.13 19.80 23.92
N LEU A 449 0.48 18.65 23.71
CA LEU A 449 1.15 17.35 23.67
C LEU A 449 2.15 17.28 22.51
N CYS A 450 1.77 17.72 21.31
CA CYS A 450 2.66 17.78 20.15
C CYS A 450 3.88 18.68 20.42
N LYS A 451 3.66 19.90 20.93
CA LYS A 451 4.74 20.83 21.29
C LYS A 451 5.68 20.26 22.35
N MET A 452 5.14 19.54 23.32
CA MET A 452 5.94 18.86 24.35
C MET A 452 6.85 17.81 23.71
N LEU A 453 6.33 16.93 22.85
CA LEU A 453 7.13 15.92 22.16
C LEU A 453 8.19 16.54 21.27
N GLU A 454 7.86 17.62 20.53
CA GLU A 454 8.81 18.37 19.71
C GLU A 454 9.94 18.99 20.54
N THR A 455 9.61 19.62 21.68
CA THR A 455 10.59 20.23 22.60
C THR A 455 11.63 19.20 23.07
N HIS A 456 11.20 17.95 23.26
CA HIS A 456 12.07 16.84 23.63
C HIS A 456 12.61 16.02 22.44
N LYS A 457 12.33 16.43 21.20
CA LYS A 457 12.76 15.77 19.94
C LYS A 457 12.24 14.35 19.76
N PHE A 458 11.07 14.03 20.31
CA PHE A 458 10.43 12.72 20.27
C PHE A 458 9.47 12.53 19.08
N HIS A 459 9.91 12.84 17.85
CA HIS A 459 9.08 12.75 16.64
C HIS A 459 8.55 11.35 16.31
N ARG A 460 9.15 10.26 16.85
CA ARG A 460 8.63 8.88 16.68
C ARG A 460 7.56 8.51 17.71
N MET A 461 7.43 9.27 18.80
CA MET A 461 6.35 9.04 19.76
C MET A 461 5.04 9.56 19.18
N LYS A 462 3.95 8.83 19.44
CA LYS A 462 2.60 9.27 19.10
C LYS A 462 1.93 9.81 20.35
N CYS A 463 0.92 10.65 20.16
CA CYS A 463 0.14 11.15 21.28
C CYS A 463 -1.34 11.29 20.94
N TYR A 464 -2.18 11.31 21.97
CA TYR A 464 -3.59 11.65 21.81
C TYR A 464 -4.17 12.19 23.11
N SER A 465 -5.06 13.17 23.00
CA SER A 465 -5.75 13.78 24.14
C SER A 465 -7.24 13.44 24.10
N ILE A 466 -7.74 12.85 25.19
CA ILE A 466 -9.14 12.46 25.33
C ILE A 466 -9.69 13.21 26.54
N LYS A 467 -10.29 14.38 26.28
CA LYS A 467 -10.92 15.18 27.33
C LYS A 467 -11.96 14.36 28.09
N ASP A 468 -12.02 14.60 29.39
CA ASP A 468 -12.97 13.99 30.34
C ASP A 468 -12.86 12.47 30.51
N ALA A 469 -11.87 11.81 29.90
CA ALA A 469 -11.60 10.39 30.16
C ALA A 469 -10.91 10.21 31.52
N SER A 470 -11.31 9.18 32.27
CA SER A 470 -10.57 8.69 33.42
C SER A 470 -9.25 8.03 33.01
N VAL A 471 -8.33 7.86 33.97
CA VAL A 471 -7.07 7.12 33.74
C VAL A 471 -7.34 5.71 33.21
N GLN A 472 -8.38 5.04 33.74
CA GLN A 472 -8.78 3.71 33.28
C GLN A 472 -9.28 3.73 31.82
N GLU A 473 -10.04 4.75 31.42
CA GLU A 473 -10.48 4.90 30.03
C GLU A 473 -9.31 5.18 29.07
N LEU A 474 -8.29 5.93 29.50
CA LEU A 474 -7.05 6.09 28.71
C LEU A 474 -6.32 4.75 28.54
N ILE A 475 -6.24 3.95 29.61
CA ILE A 475 -5.67 2.60 29.54
C ILE A 475 -6.48 1.72 28.58
N ASN A 476 -7.81 1.73 28.69
CA ASN A 476 -8.68 0.98 27.78
C ASN A 476 -8.53 1.45 26.33
N TYR A 477 -8.33 2.74 26.10
CA TYR A 477 -8.06 3.28 24.77
C TYR A 477 -6.80 2.67 24.17
N PHE A 478 -5.70 2.64 24.93
CA PHE A 478 -4.49 1.94 24.51
C PHE A 478 -4.78 0.47 24.22
N MET A 479 -5.41 -0.24 25.15
CA MET A 479 -5.64 -1.68 25.05
C MET A 479 -6.53 -2.09 23.87
N PHE A 480 -7.57 -1.31 23.56
CA PHE A 480 -8.60 -1.70 22.60
C PHE A 480 -8.42 -1.06 21.21
N ILE A 481 -7.83 0.13 21.15
CA ILE A 481 -7.66 0.87 19.89
C ILE A 481 -6.23 0.75 19.36
N TYR A 482 -5.22 0.90 20.23
CA TYR A 482 -3.84 1.14 19.78
C TYR A 482 -2.88 -0.06 19.94
N LYS A 483 -3.14 -0.96 20.89
CA LYS A 483 -2.26 -2.11 21.15
C LYS A 483 -2.12 -2.96 19.89
N SER A 484 -0.87 -3.23 19.52
CA SER A 484 -0.47 -3.98 18.33
C SER A 484 0.63 -5.01 18.57
N CYS A 485 1.17 -5.07 19.79
CA CYS A 485 2.13 -6.06 20.25
C CYS A 485 1.71 -6.63 21.61
N ASP A 486 2.19 -7.85 21.95
CA ASP A 486 1.89 -8.51 23.22
C ASP A 486 2.83 -8.11 24.36
N ASP A 487 4.06 -7.73 24.03
CA ASP A 487 4.96 -7.10 25.00
C ASP A 487 4.63 -5.61 25.05
N TYR A 488 4.10 -5.17 26.18
CA TYR A 488 3.79 -3.77 26.42
C TYR A 488 3.96 -3.39 27.89
N GLU A 489 4.13 -2.09 28.13
CA GLU A 489 4.25 -1.50 29.45
C GLU A 489 3.37 -0.25 29.55
N ILE A 490 2.63 -0.16 30.66
CA ILE A 490 1.82 1.01 30.98
C ILE A 490 2.52 1.77 32.10
N ILE A 491 2.87 3.04 31.81
CA ILE A 491 3.46 3.98 32.76
C ILE A 491 2.35 4.96 33.14
N SER A 492 1.66 4.71 34.25
CA SER A 492 0.44 5.43 34.67
C SER A 492 0.46 5.93 36.10
#